data_AF-A0A452IAB2-F1
#
_entry.id   AF-A0A452IAB2-F1
#
_cell.length_a   1.000
_cell.length_b   1.000
_cell.length_c   1.000
_cell.angle_alpha   90.00
_cell.angle_beta   90.00
_cell.angle_gamma   90.00
#
_symmetry.space_group_name_H-M   'P 1'
#
loop_
_entity.id
_entity.type
_entity.pdbx_description
1 polymer ?
#
loop_
_entity_poly.entity_id
_entity_poly.type
_entity_poly.pdbx_seq_one_letter_code
_entity_poly.pdbx_strand_id
1 'polypeptide(L)'
;MNNPIPSSLKSEAKKAAKILREFTEITSRNGPDKIIPANVIAKAKGLAILSVIKAGFLVTARGGSGIVLARLPNGGWSSPSAIGIAGLGGGFEIGIEVSDLVIILNHERAVEAFAKGGNLTLGGNFTVAIGPLGRNLEGDVAVRSSAAVYTYCKSRGLFAGVSLEGTCLIERKETNRKFYGRDIRASAILFGDVPHLTQSEDLHEILDSFTEQYENEEQKNNARKAAREQRKANDPPVKPSSRPQSAVKNPHKLYPELPNYHATEGKYYTLDLFYKGHMQWV
;
A
#
# COMPACT_ATOMS: atom_id res chain seq x y z
N MET A 1 -19.08 9.50 -8.80
CA MET A 1 -17.67 9.90 -8.64
C MET A 1 -17.45 10.36 -7.20
N ASN A 2 -16.26 10.18 -6.63
CA ASN A 2 -15.95 10.66 -5.28
C ASN A 2 -15.54 12.13 -5.38
N ASN A 3 -16.19 13.01 -4.60
CA ASN A 3 -15.92 14.45 -4.66
C ASN A 3 -14.68 14.78 -3.81
N PRO A 4 -13.61 15.40 -4.35
CA PRO A 4 -12.44 15.78 -3.56
C PRO A 4 -12.71 16.97 -2.61
N ILE A 5 -13.84 17.66 -2.78
CA ILE A 5 -14.23 18.80 -1.96
C ILE A 5 -14.50 18.35 -0.51
N PRO A 6 -13.90 19.04 0.48
CA PRO A 6 -14.15 18.83 1.90
C PRO A 6 -15.64 18.80 2.25
N SER A 7 -16.12 17.68 2.81
CA SER A 7 -17.49 17.52 3.28
C SER A 7 -17.56 17.11 4.76
N SER A 8 -18.74 16.77 5.28
CA SER A 8 -18.88 16.35 6.69
C SER A 8 -18.11 15.05 6.97
N LEU A 9 -17.64 14.83 8.20
CA LEU A 9 -16.90 13.61 8.55
C LEU A 9 -17.69 12.33 8.22
N LYS A 10 -19.01 12.32 8.40
CA LYS A 10 -19.89 11.21 7.97
C LYS A 10 -19.77 10.90 6.47
N SER A 11 -19.80 11.93 5.63
CA SER A 11 -19.69 11.77 4.18
C SER A 11 -18.28 11.36 3.74
N GLU A 12 -17.25 11.83 4.44
CA GLU A 12 -15.86 11.39 4.22
C GLU A 12 -15.68 9.92 4.64
N ALA A 13 -16.28 9.48 5.76
CA ALA A 13 -16.26 8.08 6.18
C ALA A 13 -16.95 7.16 5.16
N LYS A 14 -18.12 7.57 4.65
CA LYS A 14 -18.82 6.82 3.58
C LYS A 14 -18.00 6.77 2.28
N LYS A 15 -17.35 7.88 1.92
CA LYS A 15 -16.44 7.96 0.76
C LYS A 15 -15.25 7.03 0.95
N ALA A 16 -14.65 7.02 2.12
CA ALA A 16 -13.52 6.16 2.47
C ALA A 16 -13.89 4.67 2.45
N ALA A 17 -15.06 4.31 2.99
CA ALA A 17 -15.60 2.95 2.90
C ALA A 17 -15.72 2.47 1.45
N LYS A 18 -16.25 3.33 0.57
CA LYS A 18 -16.36 3.04 -0.86
C LYS A 18 -14.99 2.92 -1.54
N ILE A 19 -14.05 3.81 -1.22
CA ILE A 19 -12.69 3.75 -1.74
C ILE A 19 -12.04 2.43 -1.34
N LEU A 20 -12.09 2.07 -0.05
CA LEU A 20 -11.53 0.79 0.42
C LEU A 20 -12.10 -0.39 -0.36
N ARG A 21 -13.43 -0.50 -0.49
CA ARG A 21 -14.06 -1.55 -1.31
C ARG A 21 -13.52 -1.58 -2.73
N GLU A 22 -13.40 -0.43 -3.39
CA GLU A 22 -12.85 -0.34 -4.75
C GLU A 22 -11.37 -0.79 -4.86
N PHE A 23 -10.61 -0.72 -3.77
CA PHE A 23 -9.21 -1.12 -3.69
C PHE A 23 -9.01 -2.56 -3.21
N THR A 24 -10.03 -3.20 -2.66
CA THR A 24 -9.94 -4.54 -2.06
C THR A 24 -10.77 -5.58 -2.80
N GLU A 25 -11.84 -5.19 -3.48
CA GLU A 25 -12.71 -6.10 -4.23
C GLU A 25 -12.19 -6.33 -5.66
N ILE A 26 -12.06 -7.60 -6.04
CA ILE A 26 -11.82 -8.01 -7.43
C ILE A 26 -13.12 -7.76 -8.21
N THR A 27 -13.25 -6.61 -8.86
CA THR A 27 -14.32 -6.36 -9.83
C THR A 27 -13.80 -6.63 -11.25
N SER A 28 -14.64 -7.05 -12.21
CA SER A 28 -14.25 -7.30 -13.62
C SER A 28 -13.55 -6.12 -14.34
N ARG A 29 -13.49 -4.92 -13.75
CA ARG A 29 -12.76 -3.74 -14.25
C ARG A 29 -11.39 -3.51 -13.59
N ASN A 30 -11.10 -4.15 -12.46
CA ASN A 30 -9.86 -4.01 -11.72
C ASN A 30 -9.10 -5.34 -11.84
N GLY A 31 -8.01 -5.35 -12.60
CA GLY A 31 -7.12 -6.52 -12.64
C GLY A 31 -6.51 -6.83 -11.27
N PRO A 32 -6.01 -8.06 -11.07
CA PRO A 32 -5.47 -8.54 -9.78
C PRO A 32 -4.30 -7.71 -9.25
N ASP A 33 -3.59 -6.96 -10.11
CA ASP A 33 -2.39 -6.21 -9.77
C ASP A 33 -2.63 -4.88 -9.04
N LYS A 34 -3.89 -4.47 -8.84
CA LYS A 34 -4.25 -3.17 -8.22
C LYS A 34 -4.93 -3.29 -6.86
N ILE A 35 -4.91 -4.47 -6.26
CA ILE A 35 -5.67 -4.79 -5.06
C ILE A 35 -4.77 -4.69 -3.83
N ILE A 36 -5.24 -4.00 -2.79
CA ILE A 36 -4.58 -3.98 -1.48
C ILE A 36 -4.82 -5.36 -0.84
N PRO A 37 -3.79 -6.19 -0.62
CA PRO A 37 -4.03 -7.49 -0.04
C PRO A 37 -4.44 -7.32 1.43
N ALA A 38 -5.39 -8.14 1.89
CA ALA A 38 -6.02 -7.98 3.21
C ALA A 38 -5.00 -7.98 4.37
N ASN A 39 -3.89 -8.70 4.21
CA ASN A 39 -2.78 -8.73 5.18
C ASN A 39 -2.11 -7.36 5.40
N VAL A 40 -2.08 -6.49 4.38
CA VAL A 40 -1.51 -5.14 4.48
C VAL A 40 -2.40 -4.26 5.34
N ILE A 41 -3.72 -4.36 5.16
CA ILE A 41 -4.72 -3.64 5.96
C ILE A 41 -4.73 -4.17 7.41
N ALA A 42 -4.75 -5.49 7.59
CA ALA A 42 -4.84 -6.11 8.91
C ALA A 42 -3.60 -5.82 9.80
N LYS A 43 -2.41 -5.71 9.20
CA LYS A 43 -1.16 -5.39 9.91
C LYS A 43 -0.91 -3.90 10.10
N ALA A 44 -1.70 -3.05 9.44
CA ALA A 44 -1.49 -1.61 9.49
C ALA A 44 -1.74 -1.07 10.91
N LYS A 45 -0.89 -0.14 11.35
CA LYS A 45 -1.10 0.64 12.58
C LYS A 45 -2.06 1.81 12.37
N GLY A 46 -2.29 2.19 11.12
CA GLY A 46 -3.30 3.17 10.73
C GLY A 46 -3.50 3.20 9.23
N LEU A 47 -4.58 3.83 8.81
CA LEU A 47 -4.94 4.05 7.41
C LEU A 47 -5.33 5.50 7.21
N ALA A 48 -4.81 6.14 6.17
CA ALA A 48 -5.33 7.42 5.71
C ALA A 48 -5.91 7.26 4.31
N ILE A 49 -7.18 7.63 4.16
CA ILE A 49 -7.95 7.45 2.93
C ILE A 49 -8.42 8.82 2.46
N LEU A 50 -7.98 9.21 1.27
CA LEU A 50 -8.10 10.58 0.77
C LEU A 50 -8.57 10.58 -0.68
N SER A 51 -9.44 11.52 -1.05
CA SER A 51 -9.66 11.90 -2.44
C SER A 51 -8.96 13.22 -2.71
N VAL A 52 -8.14 13.26 -3.75
CA VAL A 52 -7.23 14.37 -4.03
C VAL A 52 -7.40 14.80 -5.47
N ILE A 53 -7.47 16.11 -5.70
CA ILE A 53 -7.37 16.71 -7.03
C ILE A 53 -5.97 17.29 -7.21
N LYS A 54 -5.39 17.02 -8.36
CA LYS A 54 -4.11 17.54 -8.82
C LYS A 54 -4.33 18.24 -10.16
N ALA A 55 -3.81 19.44 -10.31
CA ALA A 55 -3.80 20.15 -11.58
C ALA A 55 -2.49 20.93 -11.74
N GLY A 56 -1.92 20.93 -12.94
CA GLY A 56 -0.68 21.65 -13.18
C GLY A 56 -0.35 21.90 -14.65
N PHE A 57 0.46 22.94 -14.88
CA PHE A 57 1.17 23.24 -16.11
C PHE A 57 2.48 23.95 -15.72
N LEU A 58 3.59 23.20 -15.67
CA LEU A 58 4.88 23.60 -15.07
C LEU A 58 4.85 23.82 -13.55
N VAL A 59 3.81 24.52 -13.07
CA VAL A 59 3.46 24.68 -11.66
C VAL A 59 2.23 23.85 -11.36
N THR A 60 2.23 23.20 -10.20
CA THR A 60 1.22 22.23 -9.82
C THR A 60 0.63 22.56 -8.47
N ALA A 61 -0.69 22.43 -8.38
CA ALA A 61 -1.41 22.50 -7.13
C ALA A 61 -2.13 21.18 -6.87
N ARG A 62 -2.13 20.79 -5.59
CA ARG A 62 -2.82 19.62 -5.08
C ARG A 62 -3.69 20.00 -3.90
N GLY A 63 -4.90 19.47 -3.86
CA GLY A 63 -5.85 19.70 -2.77
C GLY A 63 -6.77 18.51 -2.59
N GLY A 64 -7.16 18.21 -1.37
CA GLY A 64 -8.04 17.08 -1.12
C GLY A 64 -8.42 16.92 0.33
N SER A 65 -9.23 15.90 0.57
CA SER A 65 -9.75 15.61 1.89
C SER A 65 -10.10 14.14 2.05
N GLY A 66 -10.24 13.73 3.31
CA GLY A 66 -10.65 12.39 3.66
C GLY A 66 -10.52 12.17 5.16
N ILE A 67 -10.16 10.93 5.53
CA ILE A 67 -10.08 10.51 6.92
C ILE A 67 -8.79 9.77 7.23
N VAL A 68 -8.46 9.73 8.52
CA VAL A 68 -7.44 8.85 9.09
C VAL A 68 -8.04 8.03 10.23
N LEU A 69 -7.58 6.79 10.34
CA LEU A 69 -7.94 5.81 11.35
C LEU A 69 -6.65 5.21 11.93
N ALA A 70 -6.68 4.83 13.20
CA ALA A 70 -5.57 4.20 13.89
C ALA A 70 -6.00 2.86 14.49
N ARG A 71 -5.04 1.93 14.58
CA ARG A 71 -5.22 0.68 15.31
C ARG A 71 -4.98 0.96 16.79
N LEU A 72 -5.96 0.65 17.61
CA LEU A 72 -5.91 0.81 19.06
C LEU A 72 -5.14 -0.36 19.72
N PRO A 73 -4.64 -0.20 20.95
CA PRO A 73 -3.91 -1.26 21.67
C PRO A 73 -4.72 -2.53 21.89
N ASN A 74 -6.05 -2.43 21.97
CA ASN A 74 -6.97 -3.56 22.07
C ASN A 74 -7.15 -4.32 20.75
N GLY A 75 -6.49 -3.89 19.68
CA GLY A 75 -6.64 -4.47 18.35
C GLY A 75 -7.88 -4.00 17.60
N GLY A 76 -8.68 -3.06 18.12
CA GLY A 76 -9.76 -2.42 17.37
C GLY A 76 -9.29 -1.25 16.50
N TRP A 77 -10.17 -0.71 15.68
CA TRP A 77 -9.95 0.55 14.95
C TRP A 77 -10.54 1.74 15.72
N SER A 78 -9.80 2.85 15.78
CA SER A 78 -10.27 4.10 16.36
C SER A 78 -11.45 4.69 15.57
N SER A 79 -12.16 5.65 16.16
CA SER A 79 -13.07 6.51 15.40
C SER A 79 -12.31 7.31 14.31
N PRO A 80 -12.94 7.68 13.19
CA PRO A 80 -12.28 8.39 12.10
C PRO A 80 -12.02 9.86 12.44
N SER A 81 -10.86 10.38 12.05
CA SER A 81 -10.56 11.83 12.12
C SER A 81 -10.50 12.43 10.73
N ALA A 82 -11.13 13.59 10.53
CA ALA A 82 -11.09 14.32 9.27
C ALA A 82 -9.70 14.92 9.02
N ILE A 83 -9.16 14.69 7.82
CA ILE A 83 -7.88 15.25 7.37
C ILE A 83 -8.04 15.93 6.01
N GLY A 84 -7.20 16.92 5.78
CA GLY A 84 -7.04 17.61 4.50
C GLY A 84 -5.61 17.43 4.00
N ILE A 85 -5.45 17.48 2.67
CA ILE A 85 -4.15 17.56 2.02
C ILE A 85 -4.12 18.81 1.14
N ALA A 86 -3.04 19.57 1.21
CA ALA A 86 -2.80 20.71 0.35
C ALA A 86 -1.33 20.71 -0.05
N GLY A 87 -1.02 21.01 -1.31
CA GLY A 87 0.35 21.03 -1.76
C GLY A 87 0.57 21.83 -3.01
N LEU A 88 1.84 22.17 -3.20
CA LEU A 88 2.36 22.86 -4.36
C LEU A 88 3.61 22.13 -4.85
N GLY A 89 3.83 22.16 -6.14
CA GLY A 89 4.98 21.54 -6.76
C GLY A 89 5.32 22.17 -8.09
N GLY A 90 6.36 21.63 -8.69
CA GLY A 90 6.80 22.00 -10.03
C GLY A 90 7.40 20.81 -10.74
N GLY A 91 7.26 20.80 -12.06
CA GLY A 91 7.76 19.71 -12.88
C GLY A 91 7.38 19.86 -14.35
N PHE A 92 7.90 18.96 -15.17
CA PHE A 92 7.49 18.86 -16.57
C PHE A 92 6.19 18.11 -16.63
N GLU A 93 5.11 18.79 -16.27
CA GLU A 93 3.79 18.18 -16.24
C GLU A 93 2.68 19.11 -16.69
N ILE A 94 1.65 18.48 -17.26
CA ILE A 94 0.43 19.12 -17.73
C ILE A 94 -0.75 18.20 -17.48
N GLY A 95 -1.81 18.76 -16.91
CA GLY A 95 -3.10 18.08 -16.84
C GLY A 95 -3.86 18.28 -15.55
N ILE A 96 -4.93 17.50 -15.45
CA ILE A 96 -5.82 17.44 -14.29
C ILE A 96 -6.14 15.99 -13.97
N GLU A 97 -6.03 15.65 -12.69
CA GLU A 97 -6.21 14.31 -12.19
C GLU A 97 -6.97 14.35 -10.86
N VAL A 98 -7.89 13.41 -10.68
CA VAL A 98 -8.48 13.07 -9.39
C VAL A 98 -7.99 11.68 -8.99
N SER A 99 -7.35 11.60 -7.83
CA SER A 99 -6.76 10.38 -7.30
C SER A 99 -7.44 10.01 -5.98
N ASP A 100 -7.92 8.78 -5.87
CA ASP A 100 -8.25 8.18 -4.59
C ASP A 100 -7.00 7.49 -4.04
N LEU A 101 -6.62 7.82 -2.80
CA LEU A 101 -5.40 7.35 -2.14
C LEU A 101 -5.76 6.54 -0.89
N VAL A 102 -5.10 5.39 -0.73
CA VAL A 102 -5.09 4.62 0.52
C VAL A 102 -3.65 4.52 1.01
N ILE A 103 -3.33 5.25 2.07
CA ILE A 103 -2.01 5.31 2.68
C ILE A 103 -1.97 4.39 3.89
N ILE A 104 -1.07 3.42 3.85
CA ILE A 104 -0.85 2.42 4.89
C ILE A 104 0.20 2.95 5.87
N LEU A 105 -0.20 3.14 7.12
CA LEU A 105 0.64 3.60 8.21
C LEU A 105 1.10 2.37 9.02
N ASN A 106 2.30 1.86 8.74
CA ASN A 106 2.81 0.65 9.39
C ASN A 106 3.45 0.88 10.77
N HIS A 107 3.63 2.14 11.16
CA HIS A 107 4.27 2.51 12.42
C HIS A 107 3.42 3.52 13.20
N GLU A 108 3.41 3.40 14.52
CA GLU A 108 2.69 4.34 15.40
C GLU A 108 3.17 5.78 15.23
N ARG A 109 4.47 5.98 14.97
CA ARG A 109 5.02 7.31 14.63
C ARG A 109 4.42 7.90 13.35
N ALA A 110 4.07 7.07 12.37
CA ALA A 110 3.40 7.53 11.16
C ALA A 110 1.96 7.97 11.46
N VAL A 111 1.25 7.22 12.30
CA VAL A 111 -0.07 7.60 12.81
C VAL A 111 0.00 8.93 13.56
N GLU A 112 0.99 9.09 14.44
CA GLU A 112 1.20 10.32 15.21
C GLU A 112 1.51 11.53 14.32
N ALA A 113 2.31 11.35 13.26
CA ALA A 113 2.59 12.39 12.29
C ALA A 113 1.31 12.84 11.55
N PHE A 114 0.46 11.89 11.16
CA PHE A 114 -0.84 12.19 10.54
C PHE A 114 -1.82 12.84 11.54
N ALA A 115 -1.75 12.46 12.82
CA ALA A 115 -2.57 13.01 13.89
C ALA A 115 -2.22 14.46 14.25
N LYS A 116 -0.94 14.84 14.12
CA LYS A 116 -0.44 16.19 14.46
C LYS A 116 -0.53 17.17 13.30
N GLY A 117 -0.74 16.68 12.08
CA GLY A 117 -0.50 17.44 10.86
C GLY A 117 1.00 17.51 10.57
N GLY A 118 1.38 17.25 9.33
CA GLY A 118 2.79 17.05 8.97
C GLY A 118 3.02 17.19 7.47
N ASN A 119 4.28 17.28 7.09
CA ASN A 119 4.65 17.45 5.69
C ASN A 119 4.77 16.08 5.02
N LEU A 120 4.22 15.94 3.83
CA LEU A 120 4.37 14.78 2.98
C LEU A 120 4.99 15.22 1.66
N THR A 121 6.05 14.54 1.23
CA THR A 121 6.53 14.70 -0.13
C THR A 121 5.90 13.62 -1.00
N LEU A 122 5.22 14.04 -2.06
CA LEU A 122 4.60 13.16 -3.04
C LEU A 122 5.37 13.31 -4.36
N GLY A 123 5.95 12.20 -4.84
CA GLY A 123 6.65 12.13 -6.11
C GLY A 123 5.99 11.06 -6.98
N GLY A 124 5.29 11.48 -8.03
CA GLY A 124 4.46 10.57 -8.82
C GLY A 124 3.42 9.85 -7.94
N ASN A 125 3.40 8.50 -8.00
CA ASN A 125 2.49 7.65 -7.22
C ASN A 125 3.02 7.25 -5.82
N PHE A 126 4.16 7.78 -5.39
CA PHE A 126 4.80 7.43 -4.13
C PHE A 126 4.71 8.57 -3.11
N THR A 127 4.49 8.23 -1.84
CA THR A 127 4.36 9.18 -0.73
C THR A 127 5.42 8.89 0.32
N VAL A 128 6.14 9.92 0.76
CA VAL A 128 7.05 9.84 1.91
C VAL A 128 6.55 10.78 2.99
N ALA A 129 6.33 10.24 4.19
CA ALA A 129 6.00 11.06 5.35
C ALA A 129 7.26 11.65 5.97
N ILE A 130 7.32 12.98 6.00
CA ILE A 130 8.34 13.74 6.70
C ILE A 130 7.70 14.13 8.04
N GLY A 131 8.25 13.59 9.13
CA GLY A 131 7.71 13.82 10.47
C GLY A 131 7.52 15.32 10.79
N PRO A 132 6.71 15.65 11.82
CA PRO A 132 6.42 17.04 12.17
C PRO A 132 7.73 17.82 12.35
N LEU A 133 7.93 18.86 11.53
CA LEU A 133 9.07 19.77 11.61
C LEU A 133 8.99 20.52 12.94
N GLY A 134 9.70 20.01 13.94
CA GLY A 134 9.79 20.60 15.26
C GLY A 134 10.53 21.93 15.20
N ARG A 135 9.83 23.00 15.60
CA ARG A 135 10.28 24.38 15.78
C ARG A 135 11.10 24.53 17.07
N ASN A 136 12.07 23.64 17.30
CA ASN A 136 13.09 23.81 18.33
C ASN A 136 14.40 24.10 17.61
N LEU A 137 14.68 25.40 17.43
CA LEU A 137 16.03 25.92 17.22
C LEU A 137 16.82 25.61 18.48
N GLU A 138 17.38 24.40 18.57
CA GLU A 138 18.54 24.03 19.39
C GLU A 138 18.68 22.51 19.36
N GLY A 139 19.76 22.02 18.77
CA GLY A 139 20.19 20.63 18.93
C GLY A 139 19.53 19.63 17.98
N ASP A 140 20.25 19.34 16.89
CA ASP A 140 20.53 17.98 16.40
C ASP A 140 19.70 16.86 17.05
N VAL A 141 18.69 16.28 16.34
CA VAL A 141 18.18 14.89 16.46
C VAL A 141 16.81 14.61 15.78
N ALA A 142 15.97 15.60 15.46
CA ALA A 142 14.57 15.30 15.03
C ALA A 142 14.35 14.83 13.57
N VAL A 143 15.39 14.75 12.73
CA VAL A 143 15.27 14.24 11.33
C VAL A 143 15.32 12.70 11.27
N ARG A 144 15.56 11.99 12.38
CA ARG A 144 16.04 10.59 12.34
C ARG A 144 15.04 9.48 12.00
N SER A 145 13.83 9.76 11.52
CA SER A 145 13.02 8.68 10.94
C SER A 145 11.93 9.22 10.03
N SER A 146 12.21 9.33 8.73
CA SER A 146 11.13 9.31 7.74
C SER A 146 10.41 7.97 7.89
N ALA A 147 9.15 8.01 8.31
CA ALA A 147 8.33 6.81 8.27
C ALA A 147 7.87 6.65 6.82
N ALA A 148 8.57 5.82 6.05
CA ALA A 148 8.09 5.44 4.73
C ALA A 148 6.69 4.81 4.88
N VAL A 149 5.72 5.37 4.18
CA VAL A 149 4.34 4.88 4.13
C VAL A 149 4.08 4.34 2.74
N TYR A 150 3.31 3.26 2.63
CA TYR A 150 2.92 2.72 1.33
C TYR A 150 1.62 3.37 0.90
N THR A 151 1.56 3.87 -0.33
CA THR A 151 0.34 4.48 -0.87
C THR A 151 -0.15 3.68 -2.06
N TYR A 152 -1.40 3.25 -2.01
CA TYR A 152 -2.12 2.72 -3.15
C TYR A 152 -2.95 3.85 -3.74
N CYS A 153 -2.84 4.01 -5.06
CA CYS A 153 -3.44 5.14 -5.77
C CYS A 153 -4.28 4.63 -6.95
N LYS A 154 -5.47 5.23 -7.11
CA LYS A 154 -6.36 5.02 -8.25
C LYS A 154 -6.68 6.37 -8.86
N SER A 155 -5.89 6.71 -9.85
CA SER A 155 -5.93 7.94 -10.60
C SER A 155 -6.95 7.92 -11.74
N ARG A 156 -7.62 9.04 -11.96
CA ARG A 156 -8.47 9.29 -13.11
C ARG A 156 -8.28 10.71 -13.60
N GLY A 157 -8.05 10.87 -14.90
CA GLY A 157 -7.85 12.19 -15.50
C GLY A 157 -6.92 12.10 -16.70
N LEU A 158 -6.59 13.26 -17.25
CA LEU A 158 -5.58 13.40 -18.29
C LEU A 158 -4.40 14.11 -17.64
N PHE A 159 -3.37 13.35 -17.33
CA PHE A 159 -2.17 13.83 -16.67
C PHE A 159 -0.95 13.22 -17.33
N ALA A 160 -0.02 14.05 -17.78
CA ALA A 160 1.23 13.61 -18.36
C ALA A 160 2.38 14.41 -17.77
N GLY A 161 3.44 13.71 -17.35
CA GLY A 161 4.65 14.34 -16.86
C GLY A 161 5.22 13.75 -15.59
N VAL A 162 6.26 14.42 -15.11
CA VAL A 162 6.93 14.13 -13.85
C VAL A 162 7.04 15.42 -13.04
N SER A 163 6.66 15.33 -11.76
CA SER A 163 6.85 16.41 -10.79
C SER A 163 7.26 15.89 -9.44
N LEU A 164 7.82 16.83 -8.68
CA LEU A 164 8.00 16.72 -7.26
C LEU A 164 7.05 17.70 -6.58
N GLU A 165 6.24 17.18 -5.67
CA GLU A 165 5.26 17.98 -4.92
C GLU A 165 5.54 17.94 -3.43
N GLY A 166 5.60 19.13 -2.84
CA GLY A 166 5.52 19.29 -1.40
C GLY A 166 4.05 19.42 -1.00
N THR A 167 3.56 18.47 -0.22
CA THR A 167 2.21 18.50 0.33
C THR A 167 2.27 18.58 1.85
N CYS A 168 1.22 19.11 2.46
CA CYS A 168 1.03 19.17 3.89
C CYS A 168 -0.30 18.53 4.23
N LEU A 169 -0.28 17.67 5.24
CA LEU A 169 -1.47 17.15 5.87
C LEU A 169 -1.90 18.06 6.99
N ILE A 170 -3.18 18.38 6.98
CA ILE A 170 -3.78 19.30 7.93
C ILE A 170 -4.94 18.61 8.58
N GLU A 171 -4.94 18.62 9.91
CA GLU A 171 -6.12 18.21 10.67
C GLU A 171 -7.28 19.17 10.39
N ARG A 172 -8.45 18.61 10.03
CA ARG A 172 -9.67 19.40 9.87
C ARG A 172 -10.41 19.57 11.20
N LYS A 173 -9.80 20.30 12.13
CA LYS A 173 -10.30 20.54 13.51
C LYS A 173 -11.77 20.96 13.55
N GLU A 174 -12.18 21.86 12.66
CA GLU A 174 -13.58 22.31 12.57
C GLU A 174 -14.54 21.18 12.23
N THR A 175 -14.14 20.31 11.30
CA THR A 175 -14.96 19.18 10.86
C THR A 175 -15.05 18.13 11.97
N ASN A 176 -13.95 17.88 12.68
CA ASN A 176 -13.92 17.02 13.87
C ASN A 176 -14.82 17.59 14.97
N ARG A 177 -14.66 18.86 15.34
CA ARG A 177 -15.47 19.52 16.37
C ARG A 177 -16.96 19.44 16.09
N LYS A 178 -17.36 19.74 14.85
CA LYS A 178 -18.78 19.66 14.43
C LYS A 178 -19.35 18.24 14.53
N PHE A 179 -18.56 17.22 14.23
CA PHE A 179 -19.01 15.83 14.26
C PHE A 179 -19.06 15.27 15.68
N TYR A 180 -18.05 15.56 16.50
CA TYR A 180 -17.93 15.06 17.86
C TYR A 180 -18.64 15.93 18.91
N GLY A 181 -19.15 17.10 18.52
CA GLY A 181 -19.87 18.02 19.41
C GLY A 181 -19.00 18.68 20.49
N ARG A 182 -17.68 18.48 20.46
CA ARG A 182 -16.71 19.02 21.42
C ARG A 182 -15.41 19.37 20.71
N ASP A 183 -14.65 20.31 21.27
CA ASP A 183 -13.32 20.60 20.75
C ASP A 183 -12.40 19.40 21.01
N ILE A 184 -11.91 18.80 19.94
CA ILE A 184 -11.13 17.56 20.00
C ILE A 184 -10.12 17.52 18.87
N ARG A 185 -8.90 17.09 19.22
CA ARG A 185 -7.81 16.90 18.26
C ARG A 185 -7.83 15.50 17.66
N ALA A 186 -7.31 15.36 16.46
CA ALA A 186 -7.10 14.09 15.78
C ALA A 186 -6.29 13.11 16.63
N SER A 187 -5.28 13.58 17.36
CA SER A 187 -4.54 12.75 18.33
C SER A 187 -5.46 12.08 19.35
N ALA A 188 -6.35 12.83 19.99
CA ALA A 188 -7.29 12.27 20.97
C ALA A 188 -8.25 11.25 20.32
N ILE A 189 -8.75 11.55 19.12
CA ILE A 189 -9.61 10.62 18.37
C ILE A 189 -8.88 9.31 18.05
N LEU A 190 -7.67 9.42 17.50
CA LEU A 190 -6.89 8.28 17.01
C LEU A 190 -6.31 7.41 18.12
N PHE A 191 -6.05 7.98 19.30
CA PHE A 191 -5.55 7.23 20.45
C PHE A 191 -6.66 6.70 21.38
N GLY A 192 -7.93 6.83 20.98
CA GLY A 192 -9.05 6.14 21.63
C GLY A 192 -9.79 6.94 22.70
N ASP A 193 -9.62 8.27 22.78
CA ASP A 193 -10.33 9.12 23.75
C ASP A 193 -11.82 9.34 23.38
N VAL A 194 -12.29 8.70 22.30
CA VAL A 194 -13.65 8.78 21.80
C VAL A 194 -14.20 7.37 21.61
N PRO A 195 -15.43 7.10 22.09
CA PRO A 195 -16.08 5.83 21.81
C PRO A 195 -16.33 5.65 20.30
N HIS A 196 -16.49 4.40 19.89
CA HIS A 196 -16.92 4.08 18.53
C HIS A 196 -18.33 4.64 18.31
N LEU A 197 -18.54 5.32 17.18
CA LEU A 197 -19.80 5.97 16.87
C LEU A 197 -20.53 5.22 15.75
N THR A 198 -21.85 5.05 15.90
CA THR A 198 -22.73 4.43 14.90
C THR A 198 -22.61 5.06 13.51
N GLN A 199 -22.25 6.34 13.43
CA GLN A 199 -22.14 7.08 12.17
C GLN A 199 -20.97 6.64 11.27
N SER A 200 -20.08 5.78 11.75
CA SER A 200 -19.00 5.17 10.97
C SER A 200 -19.06 3.64 10.92
N GLU A 201 -20.20 3.03 11.26
CA GLU A 201 -20.39 1.57 11.27
C GLU A 201 -20.01 0.90 9.94
N ASP A 202 -20.54 1.38 8.81
CA ASP A 202 -20.21 0.83 7.48
C ASP A 202 -18.70 0.73 7.22
N LEU A 203 -17.93 1.71 7.72
CA LEU A 203 -16.49 1.75 7.54
C LEU A 203 -15.79 0.76 8.49
N HIS A 204 -16.24 0.69 9.74
CA HIS A 204 -15.68 -0.22 10.74
C HIS A 204 -15.96 -1.67 10.36
N GLU A 205 -17.18 -1.99 9.90
CA GLU A 205 -17.56 -3.32 9.43
C GLU A 205 -16.64 -3.82 8.30
N ILE A 206 -16.30 -2.95 7.34
CA ILE A 206 -15.36 -3.27 6.28
C ILE A 206 -13.97 -3.59 6.85
N LEU A 207 -13.47 -2.75 7.77
CA LEU A 207 -12.14 -2.91 8.35
C LEU A 207 -12.03 -4.15 9.25
N ASP A 208 -13.10 -4.46 9.97
CA ASP A 208 -13.20 -5.64 10.82
C ASP A 208 -13.27 -6.90 9.94
N SER A 209 -14.04 -6.88 8.85
CA SER A 209 -14.06 -7.99 7.89
C SER A 209 -12.68 -8.30 7.31
N PHE A 210 -11.84 -7.29 7.01
CA PHE A 210 -10.48 -7.54 6.55
C PHE A 210 -9.57 -8.11 7.63
N THR A 211 -9.77 -7.69 8.88
CA THR A 211 -9.04 -8.21 10.03
C THR A 211 -9.37 -9.69 10.23
N GLU A 212 -10.65 -10.05 10.24
CA GLU A 212 -11.11 -11.43 10.41
C GLU A 212 -10.63 -12.35 9.27
N GLN A 213 -10.73 -11.90 8.02
CA GLN A 213 -10.25 -12.68 6.86
C GLN A 213 -8.75 -12.99 6.97
N TYR A 214 -7.96 -12.02 7.42
CA TYR A 214 -6.53 -12.20 7.64
C TYR A 214 -6.24 -13.18 8.78
N GLU A 215 -6.90 -13.03 9.93
CA GLU A 215 -6.72 -13.92 11.09
C GLU A 215 -7.08 -15.37 10.74
N ASN A 216 -8.18 -15.59 10.03
CA ASN A 216 -8.61 -16.91 9.58
C ASN A 216 -7.60 -17.58 8.64
N GLU A 217 -7.07 -16.83 7.66
CA GLU A 217 -6.04 -17.34 6.75
C GLU A 217 -4.70 -17.60 7.47
N GLU A 218 -4.32 -16.77 8.46
CA GLU A 218 -3.13 -17.00 9.28
C GLU A 218 -3.26 -18.27 10.14
N GLN A 219 -4.40 -18.46 10.82
CA GLN A 219 -4.67 -19.66 11.61
C GLN A 219 -4.61 -20.93 10.75
N LYS A 220 -5.23 -20.90 9.56
CA LYS A 220 -5.21 -22.01 8.59
C LYS A 220 -3.80 -22.32 8.09
N ASN A 221 -3.00 -21.29 7.83
CA ASN A 221 -1.61 -21.47 7.40
C ASN A 221 -0.74 -22.04 8.53
N ASN A 222 -0.94 -21.62 9.77
CA ASN A 222 -0.26 -22.16 10.93
C ASN A 222 -0.65 -23.62 11.19
N ALA A 223 -1.93 -23.96 11.09
CA ALA A 223 -2.41 -25.34 11.19
C ALA A 223 -1.81 -26.24 10.09
N ARG A 224 -1.71 -25.75 8.85
CA ARG A 224 -1.06 -26.47 7.75
C ARG A 224 0.43 -26.70 8.00
N LYS A 225 1.14 -25.71 8.55
CA LYS A 225 2.57 -25.85 8.92
C LYS A 225 2.75 -26.88 10.03
N ALA A 226 1.98 -26.78 11.11
CA ALA A 226 2.00 -27.74 12.21
C ALA A 226 1.72 -29.18 11.72
N ALA A 227 0.71 -29.36 10.86
CA ALA A 227 0.41 -30.67 10.28
C ALA A 227 1.55 -31.20 9.40
N ARG A 228 2.26 -30.33 8.66
CA ARG A 228 3.42 -30.71 7.83
C ARG A 228 4.64 -31.08 8.69
N GLU A 229 4.87 -30.36 9.78
CA GLU A 229 5.94 -30.66 10.74
C GLU A 229 5.69 -31.97 11.46
N GLN A 230 4.44 -32.22 11.88
CA GLN A 230 4.07 -33.47 12.53
C GLN A 230 4.14 -34.67 11.58
N ARG A 231 3.80 -34.49 10.30
CA ARG A 231 4.05 -35.52 9.26
C ARG A 231 5.55 -35.79 9.09
N LYS A 232 6.38 -34.75 9.01
CA LYS A 232 7.85 -34.91 8.92
C LYS A 232 8.46 -35.58 10.15
N ALA A 233 7.92 -35.33 11.34
CA ALA A 233 8.39 -35.94 12.58
C ALA A 233 8.00 -37.42 12.69
N ASN A 234 6.88 -37.81 12.08
CA ASN A 234 6.38 -39.18 12.06
C ASN A 234 6.93 -40.01 10.88
N ASP A 235 7.50 -39.37 9.86
CA ASP A 235 8.19 -40.08 8.78
C ASP A 235 9.50 -40.69 9.30
N PRO A 236 9.75 -42.00 9.09
CA PRO A 236 11.00 -42.62 9.48
C PRO A 236 12.18 -41.97 8.76
N PRO A 237 13.38 -41.89 9.37
CA PRO A 237 14.54 -41.29 8.75
C PRO A 237 14.84 -42.01 7.43
N VAL A 238 14.92 -41.25 6.33
CA VAL A 238 15.30 -41.77 5.02
C VAL A 238 16.70 -42.37 5.16
N LYS A 239 16.81 -43.71 5.08
CA LYS A 239 18.11 -44.38 5.02
C LYS A 239 18.88 -43.78 3.85
N PRO A 240 20.14 -43.32 4.04
CA PRO A 240 20.94 -42.85 2.92
C PRO A 240 21.03 -43.98 1.90
N SER A 241 20.41 -43.77 0.73
CA SER A 241 20.47 -44.71 -0.38
C SER A 241 21.93 -44.90 -0.75
N SER A 242 22.42 -46.13 -0.65
CA SER A 242 23.74 -46.50 -1.14
C SER A 242 23.79 -46.17 -2.63
N ARG A 243 24.49 -45.08 -2.95
CA ARG A 243 24.81 -44.67 -4.32
C ARG A 243 25.35 -45.91 -5.06
N PRO A 244 24.73 -46.34 -6.18
CA PRO A 244 25.34 -47.37 -7.01
C PRO A 244 26.74 -46.90 -7.41
N GLN A 245 27.75 -47.70 -7.08
CA GLN A 245 29.12 -47.48 -7.56
C GLN A 245 29.05 -47.41 -9.09
N SER A 246 29.37 -46.24 -9.62
CA SER A 246 29.43 -45.99 -11.04
C SER A 246 30.43 -46.96 -11.67
N ALA A 247 30.00 -47.64 -12.72
CA ALA A 247 30.80 -48.54 -13.53
C ALA A 247 32.17 -47.93 -13.86
N VAL A 248 33.19 -48.79 -13.81
CA VAL A 248 34.59 -48.53 -14.15
C VAL A 248 34.68 -47.72 -15.47
N LYS A 249 35.28 -46.53 -15.40
CA LYS A 249 35.62 -45.72 -16.58
C LYS A 249 36.72 -46.42 -17.38
N ASN A 250 36.45 -46.77 -18.62
CA ASN A 250 37.49 -47.06 -19.62
C ASN A 250 38.14 -45.73 -20.06
N PRO A 251 39.46 -45.52 -19.92
CA PRO A 251 40.08 -44.19 -20.05
C PRO A 251 40.36 -43.72 -21.50
N HIS A 252 39.90 -44.41 -22.54
CA HIS A 252 40.14 -44.01 -23.92
C HIS A 252 38.86 -43.98 -24.76
N LYS A 253 38.03 -42.94 -24.59
CA LYS A 253 37.06 -42.46 -25.60
C LYS A 253 36.65 -41.03 -25.22
N LEU A 254 37.19 -40.04 -25.93
CA LEU A 254 37.05 -38.62 -25.55
C LEU A 254 35.86 -37.89 -26.20
N TYR A 255 35.13 -38.48 -27.15
CA TYR A 255 33.89 -37.89 -27.69
C TYR A 255 32.90 -38.97 -28.16
N PRO A 256 31.59 -38.83 -27.91
CA PRO A 256 30.55 -39.63 -28.57
C PRO A 256 30.33 -39.13 -30.02
N GLU A 257 30.11 -40.06 -30.96
CA GLU A 257 29.82 -39.73 -32.36
C GLU A 257 28.41 -39.13 -32.53
N LEU A 258 28.29 -38.14 -33.41
CA LEU A 258 27.03 -37.46 -33.71
C LEU A 258 26.22 -38.24 -34.77
N PRO A 259 24.89 -38.33 -34.65
CA PRO A 259 24.03 -38.95 -35.65
C PRO A 259 23.98 -38.12 -36.94
N ASN A 260 24.08 -38.80 -38.08
CA ASN A 260 24.02 -38.23 -39.42
C ASN A 260 22.55 -37.92 -39.79
N TYR A 261 22.19 -36.64 -39.95
CA TYR A 261 20.83 -36.23 -40.33
C TYR A 261 20.76 -35.83 -41.82
N HIS A 262 19.96 -36.55 -42.59
CA HIS A 262 19.52 -36.18 -43.94
C HIS A 262 18.55 -35.00 -43.88
N ALA A 263 18.75 -34.02 -44.76
CA ALA A 263 17.88 -32.85 -44.91
C ALA A 263 16.64 -33.16 -45.76
N THR A 264 15.47 -32.82 -45.25
CA THR A 264 14.24 -32.62 -46.04
C THR A 264 13.59 -31.30 -45.63
N GLU A 265 13.34 -30.45 -46.62
CA GLU A 265 12.77 -29.12 -46.49
C GLU A 265 11.30 -29.16 -46.01
N GLY A 266 10.92 -28.22 -45.15
CA GLY A 266 9.53 -28.02 -44.74
C GLY A 266 9.38 -26.85 -43.78
N LYS A 267 8.94 -25.70 -44.32
CA LYS A 267 8.66 -24.43 -43.64
C LYS A 267 7.73 -24.59 -42.43
N TYR A 268 8.01 -23.92 -41.31
CA TYR A 268 7.04 -23.14 -40.52
C TYR A 268 7.77 -22.15 -39.58
N TYR A 269 7.08 -21.05 -39.30
CA TYR A 269 7.51 -19.78 -38.71
C TYR A 269 8.25 -19.87 -37.37
N THR A 270 9.38 -19.18 -37.31
CA THR A 270 10.06 -18.73 -36.09
C THR A 270 9.58 -17.31 -35.74
N LEU A 271 9.33 -17.04 -34.47
CA LEU A 271 9.87 -15.81 -33.90
C LEU A 271 10.43 -16.10 -32.50
N ASP A 272 11.65 -15.64 -32.35
CA ASP A 272 12.61 -15.92 -31.30
C ASP A 272 12.25 -15.31 -29.94
N LEU A 273 12.44 -16.16 -28.92
CA LEU A 273 13.40 -15.99 -27.84
C LEU A 273 14.03 -14.59 -27.60
N PHE A 274 13.83 -14.15 -26.35
CA PHE A 274 14.87 -13.73 -25.39
C PHE A 274 15.72 -12.46 -25.63
N TYR A 275 15.68 -11.63 -24.57
CA TYR A 275 16.76 -10.85 -23.97
C TYR A 275 17.41 -9.70 -24.78
N LYS A 276 17.19 -8.48 -24.29
CA LYS A 276 18.29 -7.64 -23.75
C LYS A 276 17.74 -6.35 -23.15
N GLY A 277 18.21 -6.03 -21.95
CA GLY A 277 18.19 -4.64 -21.50
C GLY A 277 19.13 -3.81 -22.36
N HIS A 278 18.79 -2.53 -22.54
CA HIS A 278 19.77 -1.46 -22.64
C HIS A 278 19.05 -0.13 -22.45
N MET A 279 19.58 0.66 -21.51
CA MET A 279 19.44 2.11 -21.47
C MET A 279 19.84 2.70 -22.82
N GLN A 280 19.04 3.62 -23.35
CA GLN A 280 19.55 4.90 -23.85
C GLN A 280 18.43 5.92 -24.05
N TRP A 281 18.74 7.13 -23.61
CA TRP A 281 18.03 8.38 -23.80
C TRP A 281 18.00 8.78 -25.28
N VAL A 282 16.86 9.25 -25.77
CA VAL A 282 16.66 10.56 -26.45
C VAL A 282 15.22 11.00 -26.17
#